data_AF-A0A9P6XA22-F1
#
_entry.id   AF-A0A9P6XA22-F1
#
_cell.length_a   1.000
_cell.length_b   1.000
_cell.length_c   1.000
_cell.angle_alpha   90.00
_cell.angle_beta   90.00
_cell.angle_gamma   90.00
#
_symmetry.space_group_name_H-M   'P 1'
#
loop_
_entity.id
_entity.type
_entity.pdbx_description
1 polymer ?
#
loop_
_entity_poly.entity_id
_entity_poly.type
_entity_poly.pdbx_seq_one_letter_code
_entity_poly.pdbx_strand_id
1 'polypeptide(L)'
;MFLIYQLTHSQIPCEFQLIDLVNSVFLITDPRNETVYERNKVSLEDIFNTTTQYTTLYEKKRPGAFTQFATRNGAHLLKAQISKKRMDSGRRIEQRIVYIMKTVDRVFLAQNISSYQARFARFIEGLRMDGFEVLGYARKSLHDLSSKALKKNLQNMLTYLRSRSLVGSVYVSPKSLAKRPTISRDMSNMDEELTQMELDSYAGNMQMCLVTVNYAALSTKPADVLALVKNHKSLEYIVVDRLKETGRYQVYRHIEILRTPDCLESFDCHKDGQEEDAKPSSFRPHHRLHLALVARNFYCSTAKVDLLLPICIKYSPTFEYGRFFGFDNCLNKVPI
;
A
#
# COMPACT_ATOMS: atom_id res chain seq x y z
N MET A 1 12.82 -29.11 -23.73
CA MET A 1 13.47 -29.22 -22.39
C MET A 1 12.94 -28.07 -21.55
N PHE A 2 11.81 -28.29 -20.85
CA PHE A 2 11.18 -27.28 -20.00
C PHE A 2 12.00 -27.14 -18.72
N LEU A 3 12.73 -26.04 -18.58
CA LEU A 3 13.24 -25.60 -17.28
C LEU A 3 12.02 -25.27 -16.43
N ILE A 4 11.57 -26.25 -15.64
CA ILE A 4 10.74 -26.00 -14.46
C ILE A 4 11.65 -25.22 -13.52
N TYR A 5 11.65 -23.89 -13.67
CA TYR A 5 12.16 -23.01 -12.63
C TYR A 5 11.43 -23.43 -11.36
N GLN A 6 12.19 -23.90 -10.37
CA GLN A 6 11.72 -23.97 -9.00
C GLN A 6 11.43 -22.54 -8.58
N LEU A 7 10.23 -22.05 -8.90
CA LEU A 7 9.71 -20.80 -8.41
C LEU A 7 9.72 -20.96 -6.89
N THR A 8 10.65 -20.27 -6.25
CA THR A 8 10.67 -20.15 -4.81
C THR A 8 9.28 -19.70 -4.39
N HIS A 9 8.63 -20.52 -3.56
CA HIS A 9 7.26 -20.25 -3.14
C HIS A 9 7.30 -19.01 -2.24
N SER A 10 6.96 -17.86 -2.83
CA SER A 10 6.80 -16.63 -2.08
C SER A 10 5.77 -16.82 -0.98
N GLN A 11 6.22 -16.62 0.26
CA GLN A 11 5.37 -16.73 1.44
C GLN A 11 4.84 -15.35 1.80
N ILE A 12 3.52 -15.23 1.93
CA ILE A 12 2.86 -14.03 2.44
C ILE A 12 3.05 -13.97 3.96
N PRO A 13 3.77 -12.94 4.47
CA PRO A 13 4.21 -12.88 5.86
C PRO A 13 3.17 -12.34 6.84
N CYS A 14 2.09 -11.69 6.38
CA CYS A 14 1.11 -11.08 7.29
C CYS A 14 -0.34 -11.19 6.82
N GLU A 15 -1.27 -11.09 7.76
CA GLU A 15 -2.71 -11.22 7.54
C GLU A 15 -3.28 -10.17 6.58
N PHE A 16 -2.74 -8.94 6.59
CA PHE A 16 -3.18 -7.87 5.68
C PHE A 16 -2.86 -8.16 4.21
N GLN A 17 -1.67 -8.68 3.96
CA GLN A 17 -1.29 -9.12 2.63
C GLN A 17 -2.04 -10.38 2.21
N LEU A 18 -2.40 -11.23 3.18
CA LEU A 18 -3.19 -12.42 2.91
C LEU A 18 -4.63 -12.07 2.51
N ILE A 19 -5.26 -11.09 3.16
CA ILE A 19 -6.60 -10.64 2.77
C ILE A 19 -6.58 -9.97 1.39
N ASP A 20 -5.50 -9.25 1.05
CA ASP A 20 -5.28 -8.71 -0.29
C ASP A 20 -5.19 -9.82 -1.34
N LEU A 21 -4.45 -10.90 -1.06
CA LEU A 21 -4.42 -12.08 -1.94
C LEU A 21 -5.82 -12.68 -2.10
N VAL A 22 -6.51 -12.95 -0.99
CA VAL A 22 -7.85 -13.56 -0.99
C VAL A 22 -8.83 -12.71 -1.81
N ASN A 23 -8.88 -11.40 -1.57
CA ASN A 23 -9.79 -10.50 -2.28
C ASN A 23 -9.43 -10.30 -3.75
N SER A 24 -8.19 -10.59 -4.16
CA SER A 24 -7.74 -10.50 -5.55
C SER A 24 -7.93 -11.81 -6.31
N VAL A 25 -7.76 -12.94 -5.63
CA VAL A 25 -7.92 -14.29 -6.19
C VAL A 25 -9.40 -14.66 -6.34
N PHE A 26 -10.26 -14.26 -5.38
CA PHE A 26 -11.67 -14.63 -5.35
C PHE A 26 -12.58 -13.41 -5.50
N LEU A 27 -12.91 -13.05 -6.74
CA LEU A 27 -13.77 -11.90 -7.05
C LEU A 27 -15.25 -12.29 -7.02
N ILE A 28 -16.08 -11.42 -6.44
CA ILE A 28 -17.55 -11.62 -6.41
C ILE A 28 -18.27 -10.97 -7.60
N THR A 29 -17.58 -10.11 -8.34
CA THR A 29 -18.05 -9.43 -9.54
C THR A 29 -17.24 -9.88 -10.74
N ASP A 30 -17.88 -9.92 -11.91
CA ASP A 30 -17.22 -10.27 -13.17
C ASP A 30 -16.11 -9.27 -13.51
N PRO A 31 -14.83 -9.71 -13.59
CA PRO A 31 -13.73 -8.83 -13.97
C PRO A 31 -13.66 -8.55 -15.49
N ARG A 32 -14.48 -9.22 -16.32
CA ARG A 32 -14.39 -9.19 -17.80
C ARG A 32 -12.98 -9.52 -18.30
N ASN A 33 -12.40 -10.55 -17.70
CA ASN A 33 -11.05 -11.00 -17.97
C ASN A 33 -10.97 -12.52 -17.85
N GLU A 34 -11.48 -13.21 -18.86
CA GLU A 34 -11.53 -14.68 -18.94
C GLU A 34 -10.14 -15.30 -19.14
N THR A 35 -9.13 -14.50 -19.51
CA THR A 35 -7.76 -14.97 -19.64
C THR A 35 -7.14 -15.23 -18.28
N VAL A 36 -7.46 -14.41 -17.26
CA VAL A 36 -6.94 -14.51 -15.89
C VAL A 36 -7.92 -15.17 -14.92
N TYR A 37 -9.22 -15.02 -15.13
CA TYR A 37 -10.25 -15.49 -14.21
C TYR A 37 -11.21 -16.49 -14.86
N GLU A 38 -11.72 -17.41 -14.05
CA GLU A 38 -12.80 -18.32 -14.44
C GLU A 38 -13.93 -18.29 -13.40
N ARG A 39 -15.18 -18.39 -13.84
CA ARG A 39 -16.32 -18.44 -12.92
C ARG A 39 -16.47 -19.85 -12.35
N ASN A 40 -16.46 -19.98 -11.03
CA ASN A 40 -16.51 -21.28 -10.37
C ASN A 40 -17.33 -21.26 -9.07
N LYS A 41 -17.72 -22.44 -8.58
CA LYS A 41 -18.40 -22.66 -7.29
C LYS A 41 -17.40 -23.27 -6.32
N VAL A 42 -16.99 -22.51 -5.31
CA VAL A 42 -15.94 -22.93 -4.36
C VAL A 42 -16.47 -22.95 -2.93
N SER A 43 -16.10 -23.96 -2.16
CA SER A 43 -16.37 -23.99 -0.72
C SER A 43 -15.36 -23.10 0.05
N LEU A 44 -15.65 -22.79 1.31
CA LEU A 44 -14.66 -22.13 2.18
C LEU A 44 -13.41 -23.00 2.41
N GLU A 45 -13.55 -24.32 2.34
CA GLU A 45 -12.44 -25.26 2.43
C GLU A 45 -11.55 -25.19 1.19
N ASP A 46 -12.13 -25.10 -0.01
CA ASP A 46 -11.36 -24.90 -1.25
C ASP A 46 -10.60 -23.58 -1.24
N ILE A 47 -11.24 -22.51 -0.75
CA ILE A 47 -10.62 -21.18 -0.59
C ILE A 47 -9.47 -21.27 0.41
N PHE A 48 -9.68 -21.93 1.54
CA PHE A 48 -8.63 -22.16 2.55
C PHE A 48 -7.44 -22.90 1.94
N ASN A 49 -7.68 -24.06 1.32
CA ASN A 49 -6.65 -24.90 0.71
C ASN A 49 -5.89 -24.20 -0.43
N THR A 50 -6.56 -23.30 -1.16
CA THR A 50 -5.90 -22.47 -2.18
C THR A 50 -5.04 -21.39 -1.53
N THR A 51 -5.54 -20.74 -0.48
CA THR A 51 -4.87 -19.61 0.19
C THR A 51 -3.65 -20.06 0.98
N THR A 52 -3.71 -21.23 1.61
CA THR A 52 -2.59 -21.80 2.42
C THR A 52 -1.37 -22.18 1.59
N GLN A 53 -1.50 -22.34 0.27
CA GLN A 53 -0.35 -22.59 -0.62
C GLN A 53 0.63 -21.42 -0.66
N TYR A 54 0.19 -20.22 -0.26
CA TYR A 54 0.96 -18.98 -0.36
C TYR A 54 1.31 -18.37 1.00
N THR A 55 1.06 -19.06 2.12
CA THR A 55 1.35 -18.53 3.45
C THR A 55 1.59 -19.61 4.50
N THR A 56 2.51 -19.35 5.43
CA THR A 56 2.73 -20.17 6.63
C THR A 56 1.86 -19.74 7.82
N LEU A 57 1.12 -18.63 7.73
CA LEU A 57 0.31 -18.09 8.84
C LEU A 57 -0.78 -19.05 9.34
N TYR A 58 -1.14 -20.03 8.51
CA TYR A 58 -2.16 -21.04 8.76
C TYR A 58 -1.58 -22.46 8.75
N GLU A 59 -0.26 -22.61 8.84
CA GLU A 59 0.35 -23.91 9.05
C GLU A 59 -0.25 -24.55 10.32
N LYS A 60 -0.75 -25.79 10.19
CA LYS A 60 -1.41 -26.54 11.29
C LYS A 60 -2.72 -25.93 11.81
N LYS A 61 -3.26 -24.88 11.19
CA LYS A 61 -4.58 -24.34 11.53
C LYS A 61 -5.68 -25.08 10.79
N ARG A 62 -6.86 -25.17 11.40
CA ARG A 62 -8.07 -25.75 10.78
C ARG A 62 -8.79 -24.71 9.91
N PRO A 63 -9.59 -25.12 8.90
CA PRO A 63 -10.38 -24.20 8.09
C PRO A 63 -11.26 -23.22 8.90
N GLY A 64 -11.73 -23.62 10.08
CA GLY A 64 -12.51 -22.74 10.96
C GLY A 64 -11.75 -21.48 11.41
N ALA A 65 -10.44 -21.55 11.61
CA ALA A 65 -9.62 -20.38 11.94
C ALA A 65 -9.54 -19.40 10.76
N PHE A 66 -9.51 -19.91 9.53
CA PHE A 66 -9.56 -19.09 8.33
C PHE A 66 -10.92 -18.38 8.17
N THR A 67 -12.03 -19.06 8.48
CA THR A 67 -13.36 -18.43 8.48
C THR A 67 -13.43 -17.24 9.43
N GLN A 68 -12.90 -17.38 10.65
CA GLN A 68 -12.82 -16.29 11.62
C GLN A 68 -11.97 -15.13 11.09
N PHE A 69 -10.81 -15.43 10.51
CA PHE A 69 -9.95 -14.44 9.86
C PHE A 69 -10.65 -13.69 8.72
N ALA A 70 -11.29 -14.42 7.80
CA ALA A 70 -11.99 -13.84 6.67
C ALA A 70 -13.12 -12.92 7.13
N THR A 71 -13.81 -13.30 8.22
CA THR A 71 -14.87 -12.51 8.83
C THR A 71 -14.32 -11.25 9.47
N ARG A 72 -13.31 -11.39 10.33
CA ARG A 72 -12.65 -10.28 11.03
C ARG A 72 -12.07 -9.25 10.07
N ASN A 73 -11.51 -9.69 8.95
CA ASN A 73 -10.87 -8.82 7.96
C ASN A 73 -11.80 -8.42 6.81
N GLY A 74 -13.10 -8.75 6.87
CA GLY A 74 -14.09 -8.29 5.90
C GLY A 74 -13.88 -8.82 4.48
N ALA A 75 -13.47 -10.08 4.32
CA ALA A 75 -13.23 -10.70 3.01
C ALA A 75 -14.44 -10.55 2.08
N HIS A 76 -14.21 -10.07 0.87
CA HIS A 76 -15.27 -9.76 -0.09
C HIS A 76 -16.07 -11.00 -0.48
N LEU A 77 -15.42 -12.16 -0.55
CA LEU A 77 -16.05 -13.45 -0.83
C LEU A 77 -17.20 -13.79 0.14
N LEU A 78 -17.21 -13.22 1.36
CA LEU A 78 -18.30 -13.46 2.32
C LEU A 78 -19.64 -12.91 1.82
N LYS A 79 -19.60 -11.91 0.94
CA LYS A 79 -20.75 -11.29 0.28
C LYS A 79 -21.15 -11.97 -1.05
N ALA A 80 -20.43 -13.02 -1.46
CA ALA A 80 -20.71 -13.73 -2.71
C ALA A 80 -22.07 -14.45 -2.68
N GLN A 81 -22.67 -14.65 -3.86
CA GLN A 81 -23.85 -15.49 -4.02
C GLN A 81 -23.55 -16.92 -3.57
N ILE A 82 -24.47 -17.52 -2.81
CA ILE A 82 -24.34 -18.87 -2.27
C ILE A 82 -25.16 -19.85 -3.11
N SER A 83 -24.56 -21.00 -3.41
CA SER A 83 -25.18 -22.19 -4.01
C SER A 83 -25.09 -23.34 -3.00
N LYS A 84 -26.15 -24.13 -2.85
CA LYS A 84 -26.16 -25.30 -1.97
C LYS A 84 -26.13 -26.58 -2.81
N LYS A 85 -25.17 -27.46 -2.57
CA LYS A 85 -25.08 -28.78 -3.23
C LYS A 85 -25.35 -29.88 -2.20
N ARG A 86 -26.25 -30.80 -2.51
CA ARG A 86 -26.48 -32.01 -1.69
C ARG A 86 -25.44 -33.05 -2.10
N MET A 87 -24.71 -33.57 -1.13
CA MET A 87 -23.78 -34.69 -1.30
C MET A 87 -24.51 -36.02 -1.15
N ASP A 88 -23.92 -37.09 -1.66
CA ASP A 88 -24.46 -38.45 -1.55
C ASP A 88 -24.61 -38.91 -0.10
N SER A 89 -23.78 -38.36 0.80
CA SER A 89 -23.87 -38.55 2.26
C SER A 89 -25.08 -37.86 2.91
N GLY A 90 -25.96 -37.22 2.12
CA GLY A 90 -27.09 -36.43 2.59
C GLY A 90 -26.72 -35.05 3.14
N ARG A 91 -25.43 -34.78 3.40
CA ARG A 91 -24.95 -33.47 3.86
C ARG A 91 -25.08 -32.41 2.76
N ARG A 92 -25.41 -31.19 3.15
CA ARG A 92 -25.43 -30.02 2.25
C ARG A 92 -24.14 -29.24 2.44
N ILE A 93 -23.43 -28.98 1.34
CA ILE A 93 -22.25 -28.11 1.32
C ILE A 93 -22.65 -26.77 0.72
N GLU A 94 -22.30 -25.70 1.42
CA GLU A 94 -22.45 -24.33 0.91
C GLU A 94 -21.23 -23.96 0.06
N GLN A 95 -21.51 -23.51 -1.16
CA GLN A 95 -20.50 -23.07 -2.12
C GLN A 95 -20.76 -21.62 -2.48
N ARG A 96 -19.70 -20.85 -2.69
CA ARG A 96 -19.73 -19.46 -3.12
C ARG A 96 -19.48 -19.41 -4.63
N ILE A 97 -20.31 -18.66 -5.34
CA ILE A 97 -20.13 -18.39 -6.77
C ILE A 97 -19.19 -17.19 -6.88
N VAL A 98 -17.99 -17.42 -7.42
CA VAL A 98 -16.92 -16.42 -7.54
C VAL A 98 -16.22 -16.54 -8.89
N TYR A 99 -15.49 -15.50 -9.27
CA TYR A 99 -14.49 -15.55 -10.32
C TYR A 99 -13.14 -15.81 -9.65
N ILE A 100 -12.57 -16.99 -9.90
CA ILE A 100 -11.30 -17.43 -9.33
C ILE A 100 -10.17 -17.16 -10.33
N MET A 101 -9.09 -16.53 -9.86
CA MET A 101 -7.88 -16.31 -10.65
C MET A 101 -7.26 -17.66 -11.03
N LYS A 102 -6.68 -17.82 -12.22
CA LYS A 102 -6.00 -19.06 -12.65
C LYS A 102 -4.69 -19.27 -11.90
N THR A 103 -4.28 -20.52 -11.73
CA THR A 103 -3.14 -20.90 -10.87
C THR A 103 -1.83 -20.19 -11.22
N VAL A 104 -1.52 -20.02 -12.51
CA VAL A 104 -0.30 -19.33 -12.96
C VAL A 104 -0.25 -17.88 -12.48
N ASP A 105 -1.38 -17.17 -12.54
CA ASP A 105 -1.49 -15.78 -12.13
C ASP A 105 -1.49 -15.62 -10.60
N ARG A 106 -1.98 -16.63 -9.86
CA ARG A 106 -1.93 -16.63 -8.39
C ARG A 106 -0.50 -16.62 -7.87
N VAL A 107 0.39 -17.40 -8.47
CA VAL A 107 1.81 -17.45 -8.08
C VAL A 107 2.46 -16.08 -8.30
N PHE A 108 2.24 -15.49 -9.47
CA PHE A 108 2.73 -14.15 -9.77
C PHE A 108 2.20 -13.09 -8.80
N LEU A 109 0.89 -13.13 -8.50
CA LEU A 109 0.27 -12.23 -7.53
C LEU A 109 0.87 -12.39 -6.13
N ALA A 110 1.03 -13.63 -5.64
CA ALA A 110 1.62 -13.90 -4.33
C ALA A 110 3.07 -13.40 -4.25
N GLN A 111 3.87 -13.61 -5.30
CA GLN A 111 5.23 -13.07 -5.40
C GLN A 111 5.22 -11.54 -5.33
N ASN A 112 4.36 -10.90 -6.12
CA ASN A 112 4.22 -9.45 -6.14
C ASN A 112 3.85 -8.90 -4.75
N ILE A 113 2.87 -9.52 -4.07
CA ILE A 113 2.47 -9.15 -2.71
C ILE A 113 3.63 -9.34 -1.71
N SER A 114 4.30 -10.49 -1.73
CA SER A 114 5.41 -10.76 -0.81
C SER A 114 6.60 -9.80 -1.01
N SER A 115 6.76 -9.25 -2.22
CA SER A 115 7.85 -8.34 -2.57
C SER A 115 7.64 -6.88 -2.13
N TYR A 116 6.50 -6.51 -1.54
CA TYR A 116 6.21 -5.11 -1.19
C TYR A 116 7.29 -4.47 -0.30
N GLN A 117 7.74 -5.18 0.75
CA GLN A 117 8.79 -4.67 1.64
C GLN A 117 10.13 -4.49 0.90
N ALA A 118 10.50 -5.44 0.04
CA ALA A 118 11.72 -5.37 -0.75
C ALA A 118 11.68 -4.22 -1.77
N ARG A 119 10.52 -3.99 -2.41
CA ARG A 119 10.32 -2.84 -3.31
C ARG A 119 10.40 -1.51 -2.57
N PHE A 120 9.78 -1.43 -1.40
CA PHE A 120 9.89 -0.26 -0.54
C PHE A 120 11.35 0.02 -0.18
N ALA A 121 12.10 -1.00 0.24
CA ALA A 121 13.52 -0.85 0.56
C ALA A 121 14.35 -0.36 -0.63
N ARG A 122 14.14 -0.95 -1.82
CA ARG A 122 14.80 -0.50 -3.06
C ARG A 122 14.43 0.93 -3.43
N PHE A 123 13.18 1.33 -3.21
CA PHE A 123 12.74 2.70 -3.46
C PHE A 123 13.46 3.69 -2.54
N ILE A 124 13.50 3.43 -1.23
CA ILE A 124 14.22 4.28 -0.27
C ILE A 124 15.72 4.33 -0.57
N GLU A 125 16.33 3.21 -0.94
CA GLU A 125 17.75 3.17 -1.29
C GLU A 125 18.03 3.92 -2.60
N GLY A 126 17.16 3.78 -3.61
CA GLY A 126 17.24 4.56 -4.84
C GLY A 126 17.23 6.06 -4.57
N LEU A 127 16.33 6.54 -3.71
CA LEU A 127 16.31 7.96 -3.30
C LEU A 127 17.65 8.40 -2.69
N ARG A 128 18.26 7.59 -1.81
CA ARG A 128 19.57 7.92 -1.24
C ARG A 128 20.68 7.97 -2.29
N MET A 129 20.68 7.02 -3.23
CA MET A 129 21.62 7.01 -4.35
C MET A 129 21.49 8.24 -5.24
N ASP A 130 20.26 8.75 -5.39
CA ASP A 130 19.96 9.97 -6.13
C ASP A 130 20.28 11.26 -5.33
N GLY A 131 20.85 11.14 -4.13
CA GLY A 131 21.28 12.26 -3.30
C GLY A 131 20.17 12.85 -2.42
N PHE A 132 19.02 12.18 -2.32
CA PHE A 132 17.96 12.60 -1.40
C PHE A 132 18.31 12.23 0.03
N GLU A 133 17.96 13.13 0.92
CA GLU A 133 17.96 12.87 2.34
C GLU A 133 16.62 12.26 2.77
N VAL A 134 16.67 11.07 3.37
CA VAL A 134 15.46 10.34 3.80
C VAL A 134 15.27 10.53 5.30
N LEU A 135 14.33 11.42 5.65
CA LEU A 135 14.03 11.84 7.02
C LEU A 135 12.75 11.18 7.52
N GLY A 136 12.79 10.54 8.69
CA GLY A 136 11.61 10.06 9.38
C GLY A 136 10.87 11.17 10.12
N TYR A 137 9.56 11.07 10.21
CA TYR A 137 8.72 11.96 11.01
C TYR A 137 7.97 11.17 12.07
N ALA A 138 8.25 11.44 13.34
CA ALA A 138 7.55 10.87 14.48
C ALA A 138 6.82 11.94 15.28
N ARG A 139 5.61 11.61 15.73
CA ARG A 139 4.77 12.54 16.48
C ARG A 139 4.00 11.83 17.57
N LYS A 140 3.80 12.51 18.69
CA LYS A 140 2.82 12.09 19.68
C LYS A 140 1.87 13.22 20.05
N SER A 141 0.58 12.87 20.13
CA SER A 141 -0.47 13.79 20.57
C SER A 141 -0.28 14.21 22.02
N LEU A 142 -0.84 15.36 22.39
CA LEU A 142 -1.01 15.71 23.79
C LEU A 142 -1.82 14.61 24.49
N HIS A 143 -1.27 14.12 25.59
CA HIS A 143 -1.89 13.12 26.45
C HIS A 143 -1.22 13.23 27.83
N ASP A 144 -1.95 12.88 28.89
CA ASP A 144 -1.45 12.79 30.27
C ASP A 144 -0.54 11.57 30.48
N LEU A 145 0.40 11.34 29.56
CA LEU A 145 1.42 10.31 29.70
C LEU A 145 2.55 10.84 30.57
N SER A 146 3.05 9.99 31.47
CA SER A 146 4.30 10.29 32.17
C SER A 146 5.45 10.43 31.18
N SER A 147 6.46 11.25 31.52
CA SER A 147 7.64 11.47 30.65
C SER A 147 8.33 10.17 30.24
N LYS A 148 8.33 9.15 31.12
CA LYS A 148 8.87 7.81 30.84
C LYS A 148 8.04 7.06 29.78
N ALA A 149 6.71 7.10 29.90
CA ALA A 149 5.82 6.46 28.93
C ALA A 149 5.87 7.16 27.56
N LEU A 150 5.93 8.49 27.56
CA LEU A 150 6.09 9.29 26.34
C LEU A 150 7.41 8.94 25.62
N LYS A 151 8.54 8.96 26.35
CA LYS A 151 9.86 8.58 25.80
C LYS A 151 9.84 7.19 25.21
N LYS A 152 9.28 6.20 25.93
CA LYS A 152 9.14 4.82 25.43
C LYS A 152 8.33 4.75 24.13
N ASN A 153 7.22 5.48 24.05
CA ASN A 153 6.37 5.49 22.85
C ASN A 153 7.08 6.10 21.64
N LEU A 154 7.79 7.21 21.84
CA LEU A 154 8.59 7.86 20.79
C LEU A 154 9.73 6.94 20.34
N GLN A 155 10.49 6.35 21.27
CA GLN A 155 11.55 5.39 20.95
C GLN A 155 11.04 4.20 20.13
N ASN A 156 9.84 3.69 20.42
CA ASN A 156 9.23 2.64 19.61
C ASN A 156 8.95 3.12 18.17
N MET A 157 8.40 4.33 17.99
CA MET A 157 8.19 4.92 16.65
C MET A 157 9.50 5.11 15.89
N LEU A 158 10.55 5.60 16.56
CA LEU A 158 11.89 5.78 15.99
C LEU A 158 12.50 4.44 15.57
N THR A 159 12.37 3.43 16.43
CA THR A 159 12.83 2.07 16.12
C THR A 159 12.14 1.55 14.86
N TYR A 160 10.83 1.78 14.70
CA TYR A 160 10.12 1.39 13.49
C TYR A 160 10.58 2.17 12.25
N LEU A 161 10.68 3.49 12.34
CA LEU A 161 11.14 4.32 11.24
C LEU A 161 12.55 3.91 10.77
N ARG A 162 13.48 3.65 11.69
CA ARG A 162 14.85 3.23 11.37
C ARG A 162 14.92 1.81 10.82
N SER A 163 14.40 0.83 11.56
CA SER A 163 14.57 -0.60 11.21
C SER A 163 13.78 -1.02 9.98
N ARG A 164 12.66 -0.35 9.70
CA ARG A 164 11.70 -0.81 8.70
C ARG A 164 11.43 0.22 7.62
N SER A 165 11.26 1.49 8.00
CA SER A 165 11.09 2.57 7.03
C SER A 165 12.43 3.04 6.44
N LEU A 166 13.55 2.50 6.95
CA LEU A 166 14.91 2.74 6.49
C LEU A 166 15.25 4.23 6.42
N VAL A 167 14.88 4.99 7.43
CA VAL A 167 15.26 6.42 7.51
C VAL A 167 16.61 6.57 8.20
N GLY A 168 17.40 7.57 7.78
CA GLY A 168 18.70 7.86 8.40
C GLY A 168 18.53 8.66 9.70
N SER A 169 17.80 9.78 9.59
CA SER A 169 17.49 10.67 10.70
C SER A 169 15.99 10.70 10.96
N VAL A 170 15.57 11.15 12.15
CA VAL A 170 14.15 11.25 12.52
C VAL A 170 13.89 12.58 13.22
N TYR A 171 12.98 13.37 12.65
CA TYR A 171 12.41 14.53 13.31
C TYR A 171 11.26 14.11 14.24
N VAL A 172 11.19 14.71 15.44
CA VAL A 172 10.23 14.34 16.47
C VAL A 172 9.43 15.53 16.97
N SER A 173 8.11 15.38 17.01
CA SER A 173 7.16 16.33 17.59
C SER A 173 6.42 15.66 18.77
N PRO A 174 6.92 15.75 20.01
CA PRO A 174 6.56 14.86 21.11
C PRO A 174 5.22 15.18 21.80
N LYS A 175 4.74 16.43 21.78
CA LYS A 175 3.50 16.83 22.50
C LYS A 175 2.65 17.76 21.66
N SER A 176 2.03 17.21 20.63
CA SER A 176 1.64 18.06 19.52
C SER A 176 0.32 17.61 18.91
N LEU A 177 -0.65 18.52 18.73
CA LEU A 177 -1.95 18.16 18.17
C LEU A 177 -1.87 17.98 16.65
N ALA A 178 -2.55 16.94 16.13
CA ALA A 178 -2.54 16.62 14.70
C ALA A 178 -3.25 17.71 13.88
N LYS A 179 -4.22 18.37 14.52
CA LYS A 179 -5.06 19.42 13.96
C LYS A 179 -4.36 20.79 13.90
N ARG A 180 -3.24 20.96 14.63
CA ARG A 180 -2.46 22.22 14.63
C ARG A 180 -1.54 22.24 13.42
N PRO A 181 -1.38 23.40 12.76
CA PRO A 181 -0.49 23.52 11.61
C PRO A 181 0.93 23.04 11.94
N THR A 182 1.53 22.26 11.04
CA THR A 182 2.86 21.66 11.21
C THR A 182 3.90 22.74 11.54
N ILE A 183 3.88 23.86 10.81
CA ILE A 183 4.79 25.00 11.01
C ILE A 183 4.67 25.61 12.40
N SER A 184 3.45 25.77 12.93
CA SER A 184 3.24 26.38 14.25
C SER A 184 3.64 25.47 15.41
N ARG A 185 3.68 24.16 15.16
CA ARG A 185 3.81 23.12 16.16
C ARG A 185 5.24 22.62 16.32
N ASP A 186 5.98 22.62 15.21
CA ASP A 186 7.28 21.97 15.10
C ASP A 186 8.43 23.00 15.20
N MET A 187 8.12 24.30 15.25
CA MET A 187 9.10 25.41 15.23
C MET A 187 9.31 26.11 16.58
N SER A 188 8.67 25.69 17.68
CA SER A 188 8.80 26.35 18.99
C SER A 188 9.76 25.59 19.93
N ASN A 189 10.97 26.14 20.14
CA ASN A 189 11.94 25.84 21.21
C ASN A 189 12.02 24.37 21.66
N MET A 190 12.14 23.45 20.71
CA MET A 190 12.23 22.02 21.00
C MET A 190 13.65 21.54 21.33
N ASP A 191 14.67 22.39 21.16
CA ASP A 191 16.08 21.96 21.26
C ASP A 191 16.43 21.38 22.63
N GLU A 192 15.94 21.92 23.75
CA GLU A 192 16.26 21.37 25.08
C GLU A 192 15.60 20.00 25.33
N GLU A 193 14.32 19.83 24.97
CA GLU A 193 13.57 18.57 25.20
C GLU A 193 14.01 17.48 24.21
N LEU A 194 14.39 17.85 22.98
CA LEU A 194 14.95 16.95 21.95
C LEU A 194 16.40 16.56 22.26
N THR A 195 17.23 17.49 22.75
CA THR A 195 18.60 17.19 23.18
C THR A 195 18.60 16.25 24.39
N GLN A 196 17.69 16.41 25.36
CA GLN A 196 17.47 15.44 26.44
C GLN A 196 16.99 14.05 25.96
N MET A 197 16.46 13.98 24.74
CA MET A 197 16.01 12.74 24.10
C MET A 197 17.01 12.18 23.08
N GLU A 198 18.18 12.82 22.89
CA GLU A 198 19.23 12.43 21.92
C GLU A 198 18.72 12.42 20.46
N LEU A 199 18.11 13.53 20.02
CA LEU A 199 17.49 13.64 18.70
C LEU A 199 18.13 14.76 17.86
N ASP A 200 18.38 14.48 16.58
CA ASP A 200 19.09 15.37 15.65
C ASP A 200 18.20 16.52 15.15
N SER A 201 18.71 17.76 15.16
CA SER A 201 18.10 18.90 14.45
C SER A 201 18.62 18.98 13.02
N TYR A 202 17.74 19.23 12.04
CA TYR A 202 18.10 19.18 10.62
C TYR A 202 17.98 20.55 9.94
N ALA A 203 19.06 20.99 9.29
CA ALA A 203 19.17 22.24 8.54
C ALA A 203 19.90 21.98 7.20
N GLY A 204 19.24 21.25 6.30
CA GLY A 204 19.81 20.87 5.00
C GLY A 204 19.24 21.67 3.83
N ASN A 205 20.11 22.10 2.92
CA ASN A 205 19.75 22.58 1.57
C ASN A 205 19.53 21.42 0.57
N MET A 206 19.47 20.17 1.06
CA MET A 206 19.34 18.96 0.23
C MET A 206 17.88 18.69 -0.10
N GLN A 207 17.65 17.96 -1.19
CA GLN A 207 16.31 17.43 -1.50
C GLN A 207 15.93 16.38 -0.46
N MET A 208 14.72 16.48 0.08
CA MET A 208 14.25 15.69 1.20
C MET A 208 13.10 14.77 0.78
N CYS A 209 13.12 13.55 1.33
CA CYS A 209 12.01 12.63 1.36
C CYS A 209 11.57 12.44 2.82
N LEU A 210 10.38 12.91 3.15
CA LEU A 210 9.80 12.75 4.48
C LEU A 210 9.02 11.44 4.58
N VAL A 211 9.37 10.58 5.54
CA VAL A 211 8.72 9.28 5.75
C VAL A 211 7.96 9.27 7.07
N THR A 212 6.69 8.88 7.06
CA THR A 212 5.84 8.79 8.24
C THR A 212 5.12 7.45 8.32
N VAL A 213 4.78 6.98 9.53
CA VAL A 213 4.19 5.65 9.74
C VAL A 213 2.69 5.56 9.43
N ASN A 214 1.98 6.69 9.41
CA ASN A 214 0.59 6.79 8.97
C ASN A 214 0.24 8.26 8.69
N TYR A 215 -0.94 8.50 8.11
CA TYR A 215 -1.37 9.85 7.75
C TYR A 215 -1.42 10.78 8.97
N ALA A 216 -2.10 10.33 10.02
CA ALA A 216 -2.28 11.10 11.24
C ALA A 216 -0.96 11.43 11.94
N ALA A 217 0.10 10.61 11.79
CA ALA A 217 1.40 10.88 12.35
C ALA A 217 1.95 12.20 11.81
N LEU A 218 1.76 12.52 10.53
CA LEU A 218 2.09 13.83 9.96
C LEU A 218 1.02 14.89 10.31
N SER A 219 -0.19 14.71 9.79
CA SER A 219 -1.33 15.63 9.98
C SER A 219 -2.67 14.94 9.74
N THR A 220 -3.75 15.45 10.33
CA THR A 220 -5.12 15.01 10.03
C THR A 220 -5.89 15.99 9.14
N LYS A 221 -5.19 16.98 8.57
CA LYS A 221 -5.77 18.01 7.71
C LYS A 221 -5.01 18.08 6.38
N PRO A 222 -5.64 17.78 5.24
CA PRO A 222 -5.01 17.89 3.93
C PRO A 222 -4.41 19.28 3.66
N ALA A 223 -5.11 20.34 4.09
CA ALA A 223 -4.65 21.72 3.94
C ALA A 223 -3.33 22.02 4.67
N ASP A 224 -3.08 21.35 5.79
CA ASP A 224 -1.84 21.51 6.56
C ASP A 224 -0.66 20.83 5.86
N VAL A 225 -0.87 19.63 5.32
CA VAL A 225 0.14 18.95 4.49
C VAL A 225 0.47 19.77 3.24
N LEU A 226 -0.55 20.35 2.59
CA LEU A 226 -0.33 21.26 1.46
C LEU A 226 0.48 22.50 1.87
N ALA A 227 0.20 23.08 3.03
CA ALA A 227 0.96 24.22 3.54
C ALA A 227 2.42 23.85 3.84
N LEU A 228 2.68 22.67 4.42
CA LEU A 228 4.03 22.14 4.60
C LEU A 228 4.77 22.05 3.26
N VAL A 229 4.18 21.41 2.25
CA VAL A 229 4.80 21.25 0.91
C VAL A 229 5.07 22.58 0.23
N LYS A 230 4.16 23.56 0.36
CA LYS A 230 4.34 24.91 -0.21
C LYS A 230 5.50 25.67 0.45
N ASN A 231 5.68 25.51 1.76
CA ASN A 231 6.68 26.26 2.52
C ASN A 231 8.08 25.62 2.49
N HIS A 232 8.17 24.33 2.19
CA HIS A 232 9.43 23.59 2.14
C HIS A 232 9.74 23.15 0.71
N LYS A 233 10.40 24.02 -0.08
CA LYS A 233 10.76 23.72 -1.48
C LYS A 233 11.71 22.53 -1.65
N SER A 234 12.49 22.21 -0.63
CA SER A 234 13.38 21.05 -0.62
C SER A 234 12.64 19.73 -0.40
N LEU A 235 11.38 19.74 0.07
CA LEU A 235 10.60 18.54 0.29
C LEU A 235 10.03 18.02 -1.03
N GLU A 236 10.64 16.96 -1.58
CA GLU A 236 10.26 16.40 -2.89
C GLU A 236 9.28 15.23 -2.77
N TYR A 237 9.38 14.47 -1.69
CA TYR A 237 8.54 13.29 -1.45
C TYR A 237 7.99 13.28 -0.03
N ILE A 238 6.72 12.87 0.09
CA ILE A 238 6.13 12.41 1.35
C ILE A 238 5.77 10.94 1.17
N VAL A 239 6.31 10.08 2.03
CA VAL A 239 6.08 8.65 2.02
C VAL A 239 5.33 8.25 3.28
N VAL A 240 4.20 7.58 3.12
CA VAL A 240 3.41 7.05 4.23
C VAL A 240 3.61 5.54 4.29
N ASP A 241 4.46 5.06 5.20
CA ASP A 241 4.76 3.65 5.41
C ASP A 241 3.67 2.98 6.26
N ARG A 242 2.64 2.47 5.58
CA ARG A 242 1.58 1.67 6.21
C ARG A 242 1.78 0.16 6.05
N LEU A 243 3.00 -0.33 5.79
CA LEU A 243 3.23 -1.77 5.51
C LEU A 243 2.76 -2.68 6.69
N LYS A 244 2.69 -2.18 7.93
CA LYS A 244 2.30 -2.96 9.12
C LYS A 244 0.79 -3.11 9.18
N GLU A 245 0.10 -2.01 8.89
CA GLU A 245 -1.35 -1.91 8.95
C GLU A 245 -2.02 -2.42 7.69
N THR A 246 -1.37 -2.31 6.53
CA THR A 246 -2.00 -2.55 5.22
C THR A 246 -1.15 -3.36 4.26
N GLY A 247 0.12 -3.65 4.61
CA GLY A 247 1.04 -4.27 3.67
C GLY A 247 1.47 -3.38 2.50
N ARG A 248 1.13 -2.08 2.53
CA ARG A 248 1.38 -1.10 1.47
C ARG A 248 2.02 0.19 1.99
N TYR A 249 2.60 0.97 1.10
CA TYR A 249 3.04 2.33 1.35
C TYR A 249 2.48 3.25 0.25
N GLN A 250 2.39 4.55 0.54
CA GLN A 250 1.98 5.57 -0.41
C GLN A 250 3.10 6.58 -0.59
N VAL A 251 3.27 7.07 -1.82
CA VAL A 251 4.25 8.10 -2.16
C VAL A 251 3.50 9.27 -2.76
N TYR A 252 3.75 10.45 -2.22
CA TYR A 252 3.21 11.72 -2.70
C TYR A 252 4.36 12.59 -3.16
N ARG A 253 4.33 13.05 -4.40
CA ARG A 253 5.37 13.90 -4.98
C ARG A 253 4.99 15.36 -4.83
N HIS A 254 5.97 16.22 -4.55
CA HIS A 254 5.78 17.66 -4.39
C HIS A 254 4.96 18.27 -5.52
N ILE A 255 5.39 18.05 -6.77
CA ILE A 255 4.73 18.57 -7.96
C ILE A 255 3.28 18.07 -8.11
N GLU A 256 2.99 16.84 -7.71
CA GLU A 256 1.66 16.24 -7.80
C GLU A 256 0.74 16.81 -6.72
N ILE A 257 1.24 17.00 -5.50
CA ILE A 257 0.51 17.63 -4.41
C ILE A 257 0.13 19.07 -4.79
N LEU A 258 1.06 19.82 -5.38
CA LEU A 258 0.79 21.21 -5.79
C LEU A 258 -0.21 21.29 -6.95
N ARG A 259 -0.16 20.35 -7.90
CA ARG A 259 -1.05 20.34 -9.07
C ARG A 259 -2.44 19.78 -8.75
N THR A 260 -2.53 18.78 -7.88
CA THR A 260 -3.76 18.05 -7.58
C THR A 260 -3.88 17.81 -6.08
N PRO A 261 -4.22 18.86 -5.29
CA PRO A 261 -4.29 18.76 -3.83
C PRO A 261 -5.28 17.71 -3.30
N ASP A 262 -6.27 17.32 -4.11
CA ASP A 262 -7.25 16.27 -3.77
C ASP A 262 -6.60 14.90 -3.51
N CYS A 263 -5.37 14.66 -4.00
CA CYS A 263 -4.65 13.44 -3.64
C CYS A 263 -4.39 13.33 -2.12
N LEU A 264 -4.43 14.46 -1.39
CA LEU A 264 -4.24 14.52 0.05
C LEU A 264 -5.49 14.15 0.86
N GLU A 265 -6.62 13.78 0.23
CA GLU A 265 -7.83 13.38 0.96
C GLU A 265 -7.60 12.26 1.98
N SER A 266 -6.62 11.39 1.77
CA SER A 266 -6.27 10.32 2.72
C SER A 266 -5.74 10.86 4.06
N PHE A 267 -5.30 12.12 4.12
CA PHE A 267 -4.93 12.80 5.37
C PHE A 267 -6.14 13.33 6.14
N ASP A 268 -7.33 13.36 5.55
CA ASP A 268 -8.55 13.73 6.27
C ASP A 268 -9.10 12.53 7.06
N CYS A 269 -8.56 12.33 8.25
CA CYS A 269 -8.96 11.24 9.13
C CYS A 269 -10.32 11.46 9.82
N HIS A 270 -11.07 12.53 9.49
CA HIS A 270 -12.36 12.85 10.10
C HIS A 270 -13.58 12.57 9.21
N LYS A 271 -13.37 12.27 7.92
CA LYS A 271 -14.45 11.80 7.03
C LYS A 271 -15.02 10.45 7.46
N ASP A 272 -14.22 9.66 8.17
CA ASP A 272 -14.69 8.49 8.90
C ASP A 272 -15.12 8.95 10.31
N GLY A 273 -16.41 9.24 10.49
CA GLY A 273 -16.97 9.73 11.76
C GLY A 273 -16.86 8.75 12.93
N GLN A 274 -15.66 8.57 13.48
CA GLN A 274 -15.43 8.01 14.81
C GLN A 274 -14.32 8.79 15.52
N GLU A 275 -14.75 9.64 16.44
CA GLU A 275 -13.96 10.07 17.58
C GLU A 275 -13.81 8.82 18.49
N GLU A 276 -12.82 7.96 18.18
CA GLU A 276 -12.49 6.79 18.99
C GLU A 276 -11.39 7.14 20.00
N ASP A 277 -11.81 7.34 21.25
CA ASP A 277 -10.97 7.15 22.42
C ASP A 277 -10.37 5.73 22.40
N ALA A 278 -9.03 5.69 22.48
CA ALA A 278 -8.16 4.54 22.78
C ALA A 278 -8.84 3.17 23.03
N LYS A 279 -9.19 2.43 21.98
CA LYS A 279 -9.29 0.95 21.98
C LYS A 279 -8.71 0.37 20.68
N PRO A 280 -8.21 -0.89 20.69
CA PRO A 280 -7.59 -1.50 19.52
C PRO A 280 -8.65 -1.72 18.42
N SER A 281 -8.47 -0.99 17.33
CA SER A 281 -9.38 -0.81 16.21
C SER A 281 -9.87 -2.11 15.56
N SER A 282 -11.19 -2.29 15.50
CA SER A 282 -11.87 -3.14 14.53
C SER A 282 -12.21 -2.32 13.28
N PHE A 283 -11.51 -2.57 12.17
CA PHE A 283 -11.63 -1.78 10.94
C PHE A 283 -12.77 -2.27 10.03
N ARG A 284 -13.54 -1.35 9.43
CA ARG A 284 -14.46 -1.63 8.30
C ARG A 284 -13.87 -1.09 6.99
N PRO A 285 -13.83 -1.86 5.89
CA PRO A 285 -13.27 -1.40 4.64
C PRO A 285 -14.30 -0.63 3.79
N HIS A 286 -14.04 0.67 3.55
CA HIS A 286 -14.61 1.39 2.42
C HIS A 286 -13.70 1.22 1.19
N HIS A 287 -14.04 0.27 0.33
CA HIS A 287 -13.44 0.11 -1.00
C HIS A 287 -14.39 0.69 -2.06
N ARG A 288 -14.03 1.83 -2.65
CA ARG A 288 -14.43 2.17 -4.02
C ARG A 288 -13.24 2.80 -4.76
N LEU A 289 -13.00 2.27 -5.96
CA LEU A 289 -12.25 2.82 -7.11
C LEU A 289 -10.77 2.46 -7.39
N HIS A 290 -9.96 1.89 -6.50
CA HIS A 290 -8.54 1.66 -6.85
C HIS A 290 -8.17 0.31 -7.51
N LEU A 291 -9.06 -0.69 -7.52
CA LEU A 291 -8.73 -2.01 -8.11
C LEU A 291 -8.83 -2.05 -9.65
N ALA A 292 -9.61 -1.15 -10.27
CA ALA A 292 -9.72 -1.10 -11.74
C ALA A 292 -8.51 -0.45 -12.43
N LEU A 293 -7.75 0.40 -11.72
CA LEU A 293 -6.59 1.10 -12.27
C LEU A 293 -5.31 0.25 -12.23
N VAL A 294 -5.18 -0.67 -11.27
CA VAL A 294 -4.03 -1.57 -11.22
C VAL A 294 -4.05 -2.51 -12.43
N ALA A 295 -5.21 -3.07 -12.81
CA ALA A 295 -5.30 -3.92 -14.01
C ALA A 295 -5.15 -3.14 -15.34
N ARG A 296 -5.61 -1.88 -15.42
CA ARG A 296 -5.51 -1.06 -16.64
C ARG A 296 -4.09 -0.53 -16.90
N ASN A 297 -3.32 -0.18 -15.88
CA ASN A 297 -1.98 0.35 -16.06
C ASN A 297 -0.91 -0.73 -16.35
N PHE A 298 -1.22 -2.02 -16.16
CA PHE A 298 -0.30 -3.12 -16.51
C PHE A 298 -0.22 -3.42 -18.01
N TYR A 299 -1.12 -2.89 -18.85
CA TYR A 299 -1.14 -3.18 -20.29
C TYR A 299 -0.89 -1.97 -21.22
N CYS A 300 -0.72 -0.74 -20.70
CA CYS A 300 -0.65 0.44 -21.59
C CYS A 300 0.29 1.57 -21.12
N SER A 301 1.52 1.25 -20.69
CA SER A 301 2.55 2.27 -20.54
C SER A 301 3.90 1.80 -21.09
N THR A 302 4.05 1.93 -22.41
CA THR A 302 5.36 2.14 -23.03
C THR A 302 5.64 3.64 -23.06
N ALA A 303 6.20 4.17 -21.98
CA ALA A 303 6.86 5.47 -21.99
C ALA A 303 8.18 5.34 -21.23
N LYS A 304 9.26 5.59 -21.98
CA LYS A 304 10.69 5.46 -21.65
C LYS A 304 11.03 5.87 -20.21
N VAL A 305 11.54 4.90 -19.45
CA VAL A 305 12.60 5.13 -18.46
C VAL A 305 13.61 4.00 -18.68
N ASP A 306 14.73 4.33 -19.31
CA ASP A 306 15.87 3.44 -19.46
C ASP A 306 16.54 3.27 -18.10
N LEU A 307 16.31 2.14 -17.44
CA LEU A 307 17.20 1.57 -16.42
C LEU A 307 16.96 0.06 -16.33
N LEU A 308 17.98 -0.66 -16.81
CA LEU A 308 18.23 -2.10 -16.85
C LEU A 308 17.34 -3.00 -15.95
N LEU A 309 16.42 -3.69 -16.59
CA LEU A 309 15.84 -4.97 -16.15
C LEU A 309 16.45 -6.10 -17.00
N PRO A 310 16.72 -7.30 -16.46
CA PRO A 310 16.71 -8.50 -17.27
C PRO A 310 15.38 -9.24 -17.15
N ILE A 311 14.80 -9.47 -18.34
CA ILE A 311 13.90 -10.58 -18.71
C ILE A 311 12.40 -10.34 -18.48
N CYS A 312 11.77 -9.68 -19.47
CA CYS A 312 10.39 -9.97 -19.85
C CYS A 312 10.40 -10.89 -21.07
N ILE A 313 9.92 -12.13 -20.90
CA ILE A 313 9.65 -13.05 -22.02
C ILE A 313 8.39 -12.54 -22.72
N LYS A 314 8.53 -12.15 -23.99
CA LYS A 314 7.44 -11.79 -24.89
C LYS A 314 6.56 -13.01 -25.14
N TYR A 315 5.26 -12.91 -24.82
CA TYR A 315 4.23 -13.67 -25.51
C TYR A 315 3.46 -12.70 -26.42
N SER A 316 3.54 -12.95 -27.71
CA SER A 316 2.77 -12.26 -28.75
C SER A 316 1.73 -13.24 -29.28
N PRO A 317 0.45 -12.85 -29.40
CA PRO A 317 -0.41 -13.41 -30.42
C PRO A 317 -0.48 -12.43 -31.58
N THR A 318 -0.11 -12.94 -32.75
CA THR A 318 -0.43 -12.39 -34.07
C THR A 318 -1.92 -12.12 -34.19
N PHE A 319 -2.32 -10.89 -34.50
CA PHE A 319 -3.60 -10.60 -35.15
C PHE A 319 -3.42 -9.46 -36.15
N GLU A 320 -3.63 -9.78 -37.43
CA GLU A 320 -3.77 -8.87 -38.56
C GLU A 320 -5.19 -8.29 -38.64
N TYR A 321 -5.32 -7.26 -39.49
CA TYR A 321 -6.46 -6.40 -39.87
C TYR A 321 -6.63 -5.15 -39.01
N GLY A 322 -6.72 -3.93 -39.55
CA GLY A 322 -6.83 -3.48 -40.95
C GLY A 322 -6.92 -1.94 -40.96
N ARG A 323 -6.62 -1.35 -42.12
CA ARG A 323 -6.58 0.09 -42.43
C ARG A 323 -7.84 0.86 -41.98
N PHE A 324 -7.68 2.09 -41.51
CA PHE A 324 -8.21 3.36 -42.08
C PHE A 324 -8.25 4.47 -41.01
N PHE A 325 -7.40 5.50 -41.16
CA PHE A 325 -7.74 6.91 -41.38
C PHE A 325 -6.48 7.75 -41.18
N GLY A 326 -6.08 8.46 -42.24
CA GLY A 326 -4.97 9.39 -42.25
C GLY A 326 -5.33 10.69 -41.53
N PHE A 327 -4.32 11.34 -40.97
CA PHE A 327 -4.33 12.77 -40.74
C PHE A 327 -3.09 13.37 -41.38
N ASP A 328 -3.37 14.25 -42.33
CA ASP A 328 -2.43 14.99 -43.13
C ASP A 328 -1.60 15.97 -42.31
N ASN A 329 -0.36 16.11 -42.76
CA ASN A 329 0.55 17.21 -42.46
C ASN A 329 -0.07 18.55 -42.86
N CYS A 330 0.06 19.56 -42.01
CA CYS A 330 0.09 20.96 -42.43
C CYS A 330 1.32 21.64 -41.84
N LEU A 331 2.33 21.73 -42.71
CA LEU A 331 3.39 22.73 -42.70
C LEU A 331 2.79 24.13 -42.61
N ASN A 332 3.40 25.01 -41.81
CA ASN A 332 3.42 26.43 -42.12
C ASN A 332 4.83 26.98 -41.92
N LYS A 333 5.40 27.39 -43.06
CA LYS A 333 6.58 28.24 -43.19
C LYS A 333 6.19 29.67 -42.84
N VAL A 334 7.07 30.39 -42.16
CA VAL A 334 7.04 31.86 -42.08
C VAL A 334 8.08 32.40 -43.06
N PRO A 335 7.77 33.43 -43.88
CA PRO A 335 8.76 34.08 -44.72
C PRO A 335 9.31 35.38 -44.10
N ILE A 336 10.53 35.68 -44.56
CA ILE A 336 11.40 36.87 -44.38
C ILE A 336 12.26 36.84 -43.11
#